data_AF-A0A2D8QBL3-F1
#
_entry.id   AF-A0A2D8QBL3-F1
#
_cell.length_a   1.000
_cell.length_b   1.000
_cell.length_c   1.000
_cell.angle_alpha   90.00
_cell.angle_beta   90.00
_cell.angle_gamma   90.00
#
_symmetry.space_group_name_H-M   'P 1'
#
loop_
_entity.id
_entity.type
_entity.pdbx_description
1 polymer ?
#
loop_
_entity_poly.entity_id
_entity_poly.type
_entity_poly.pdbx_seq_one_letter_code
_entity_poly.pdbx_strand_id
1 'polypeptide(L)'
;MHPNPGLYFDRFYDVWPDKWGTKEEPTAKALFLDRVITCAKAAKTDDALKVMLDRRQKLVDSRYGQSARFKSDWRWTAGLGRSSPVENGFNWHHSLGVPYLPGSSVKG
;
A
#
# COMPACT_ATOMS: atom_id res chain seq x y z
N MET A 1 7.76 -10.44 14.39
CA MET A 1 7.01 -10.39 13.11
C MET A 1 6.57 -8.96 12.90
N HIS A 2 6.96 -8.31 11.79
CA HIS A 2 6.52 -6.94 11.50
C HIS A 2 5.14 -6.96 10.86
N PRO A 3 4.25 -6.01 11.20
CA PRO A 3 2.93 -5.94 10.59
C PRO A 3 3.02 -5.54 9.11
N ASN A 4 2.07 -6.01 8.30
CA ASN A 4 1.96 -5.67 6.90
C ASN A 4 0.69 -4.83 6.69
N PRO A 5 0.80 -3.51 6.42
CA PRO A 5 -0.36 -2.64 6.31
C PRO A 5 -1.20 -2.93 5.06
N GLY A 6 -0.61 -3.43 3.98
CA GLY A 6 -1.39 -3.84 2.80
C GLY A 6 -2.27 -5.05 3.08
N LEU A 7 -1.73 -6.05 3.79
CA LEU A 7 -2.52 -7.19 4.27
C LEU A 7 -3.63 -6.74 5.21
N TYR A 8 -3.31 -5.85 6.17
CA TYR A 8 -4.28 -5.31 7.11
C TYR A 8 -5.41 -4.55 6.38
N PHE A 9 -5.05 -3.65 5.46
CA PHE A 9 -5.98 -2.88 4.65
C PHE A 9 -6.91 -3.76 3.80
N ASP A 10 -6.37 -4.77 3.12
CA ASP A 10 -7.15 -5.59 2.18
C ASP A 10 -8.02 -6.66 2.87
N ARG A 11 -7.64 -7.12 4.08
CA ARG A 11 -8.22 -8.33 4.69
C ARG A 11 -8.85 -8.14 6.06
N PHE A 12 -8.56 -7.06 6.77
CA PHE A 12 -8.98 -6.87 8.17
C PHE A 12 -9.97 -5.71 8.34
N TYR A 13 -10.72 -5.38 7.30
CA TYR A 13 -11.83 -4.42 7.43
C TYR A 13 -12.92 -5.02 8.33
N ASP A 14 -13.12 -4.38 9.48
CA ASP A 14 -13.88 -4.89 10.61
C ASP A 14 -14.97 -3.91 11.09
N VAL A 15 -15.28 -2.88 10.30
CA VAL A 15 -16.27 -1.84 10.67
C VAL A 15 -17.61 -1.99 9.94
N TRP A 16 -17.90 -3.21 9.48
CA TRP A 16 -19.20 -3.57 8.92
C TRP A 16 -20.29 -3.41 9.99
N PRO A 17 -21.51 -2.99 9.61
CA PRO A 17 -22.60 -2.89 10.55
C PRO A 17 -23.17 -4.28 10.89
N ASP A 18 -23.59 -4.49 12.14
CA ASP A 18 -24.08 -5.78 12.63
C ASP A 18 -25.35 -6.26 11.93
N LYS A 19 -26.15 -5.34 11.39
CA LYS A 19 -27.43 -5.62 10.74
C LYS A 19 -27.34 -5.43 9.24
N TRP A 20 -27.76 -6.44 8.49
CA TRP A 20 -27.90 -6.34 7.04
C TRP A 20 -28.81 -5.16 6.65
N GLY A 21 -28.41 -4.40 5.64
CA GLY A 21 -29.16 -3.25 5.13
C GLY A 21 -29.04 -1.97 5.98
N THR A 22 -28.27 -1.99 7.07
CA THR A 22 -27.92 -0.77 7.79
C THR A 22 -26.65 -0.14 7.23
N LYS A 23 -26.54 1.19 7.35
CA LYS A 23 -25.34 1.93 6.93
C LYS A 23 -24.32 1.91 8.05
N GLU A 24 -23.05 1.90 7.68
CA GLU A 24 -21.96 2.11 8.62
C GLU A 24 -22.06 3.48 9.29
N GLU A 25 -21.57 3.57 10.52
CA GLU A 25 -21.39 4.86 11.20
C GLU A 25 -20.51 5.79 10.35
N PRO A 26 -20.81 7.09 10.25
CA PRO A 26 -20.06 8.01 9.37
C PRO A 26 -18.54 8.04 9.61
N THR A 27 -18.11 7.74 10.84
CA THR A 27 -16.70 7.76 11.26
C THR A 27 -16.01 6.40 11.18
N ALA A 28 -16.75 5.32 10.92
CA ALA A 28 -16.25 3.95 10.90
C ALA A 28 -15.03 3.77 9.98
N LYS A 29 -15.15 4.25 8.74
CA LYS A 29 -14.08 4.19 7.73
C LYS A 29 -12.84 4.98 8.15
N ALA A 30 -13.03 6.17 8.73
CA ALA A 30 -11.92 6.98 9.21
C ALA A 30 -11.14 6.26 10.32
N LEU A 31 -11.86 5.66 11.28
CA LEU A 31 -11.25 4.88 12.37
C LEU A 31 -10.49 3.66 11.84
N PHE A 32 -11.01 2.96 10.83
CA PHE A 32 -10.29 1.87 10.18
C PHE A 32 -9.00 2.37 9.51
N LEU A 33 -9.07 3.48 8.77
CA LEU A 33 -7.89 4.07 8.12
C LEU A 33 -6.83 4.52 9.15
N ASP A 34 -7.23 5.04 10.31
CA ASP A 34 -6.31 5.37 11.40
C ASP A 34 -5.57 4.13 11.93
N ARG A 35 -6.25 2.98 12.00
CA ARG A 35 -5.62 1.69 12.35
C ARG A 35 -4.65 1.24 11.25
N VAL A 36 -4.98 1.41 9.98
CA VAL A 36 -4.07 1.13 8.85
C VAL A 36 -2.81 2.01 8.94
N ILE A 37 -2.97 3.30 9.24
CA ILE A 37 -1.84 4.23 9.42
C ILE A 37 -0.97 3.80 10.60
N THR A 38 -1.58 3.37 11.70
CA THR A 38 -0.86 2.85 12.88
C THR A 38 -0.07 1.58 12.53
N CYS A 39 -0.69 0.67 11.78
CA CYS A 39 -0.05 -0.54 11.26
C CYS A 39 1.15 -0.20 10.36
N ALA A 40 1.00 0.77 9.46
CA ALA A 40 2.07 1.22 8.55
C ALA A 40 3.26 1.81 9.32
N LYS A 41 3.01 2.65 10.34
CA LYS A 41 4.06 3.20 11.21
C LYS A 41 4.83 2.12 11.97
N ALA A 42 4.20 0.98 12.26
CA ALA A 42 4.81 -0.15 12.97
C ALA A 42 5.53 -1.16 12.04
N ALA A 43 5.37 -1.06 10.72
CA ALA A 43 5.81 -2.07 9.74
C ALA A 43 7.34 -2.24 9.63
N LYS A 44 8.14 -1.27 10.10
CA LYS A 44 9.64 -1.31 10.12
C LYS A 44 10.26 -1.93 8.86
N THR A 45 9.82 -1.46 7.68
CA THR A 45 10.10 -2.09 6.38
C THR A 45 11.43 -1.67 5.75
N ASP A 46 12.16 -0.73 6.35
CA ASP A 46 13.30 -0.05 5.71
C ASP A 46 14.41 -1.01 5.29
N ASP A 47 14.78 -1.96 6.14
CA ASP A 47 15.87 -2.89 5.83
C ASP A 47 15.47 -3.89 4.73
N ALA A 48 14.23 -4.39 4.77
CA ALA A 48 13.70 -5.25 3.72
C ALA A 48 13.61 -4.50 2.37
N LEU A 49 13.23 -3.22 2.42
CA LEU A 49 13.16 -2.36 1.24
C LEU A 49 14.56 -2.11 0.66
N LYS A 50 15.57 -1.81 1.49
CA LYS A 50 16.97 -1.66 1.05
C LYS A 50 17.48 -2.91 0.35
N VAL A 51 17.24 -4.10 0.91
CA VAL A 51 17.64 -5.38 0.31
C VAL A 51 16.94 -5.61 -1.03
N MET A 52 15.64 -5.30 -1.13
CA MET A 52 14.91 -5.44 -2.39
C MET A 52 15.43 -4.47 -3.46
N LEU A 53 15.70 -3.21 -3.08
CA LEU A 53 16.25 -2.20 -3.99
C LEU A 53 17.65 -2.59 -4.50
N ASP A 54 18.52 -3.12 -3.65
CA ASP A 54 19.85 -3.61 -4.07
C ASP A 54 19.74 -4.76 -5.09
N ARG A 55 18.85 -5.74 -4.83
CA ARG A 55 18.58 -6.83 -5.77
C ARG A 55 18.01 -6.31 -7.09
N ARG A 56 17.12 -5.33 -7.04
CA ARG A 56 16.53 -4.69 -8.23
C ARG A 56 17.60 -3.95 -9.04
N GLN A 57 18.51 -3.24 -8.39
CA GLN A 57 19.60 -2.54 -9.05
C GLN A 57 20.52 -3.51 -9.80
N LYS A 58 20.95 -4.59 -9.14
CA LYS A 58 21.75 -5.65 -9.78
C LYS A 58 21.08 -6.23 -11.01
N LEU A 59 19.76 -6.42 -10.97
CA LEU A 59 19.00 -6.87 -12.13
C LEU A 59 19.02 -5.83 -13.26
N VAL A 60 18.78 -4.56 -12.96
CA VAL A 60 18.85 -3.46 -13.93
C VAL A 60 20.22 -3.40 -14.60
N ASP A 61 21.30 -3.44 -13.80
CA ASP A 61 22.68 -3.38 -14.28
C ASP A 61 23.01 -4.58 -15.18
N SER A 62 22.56 -5.78 -14.81
CA SER A 62 22.77 -7.01 -15.61
C SER A 62 22.08 -6.97 -16.98
N ARG A 63 21.17 -6.03 -17.18
CA ARG A 63 20.43 -5.81 -18.44
C ARG A 63 20.78 -4.49 -19.12
N TYR A 64 21.86 -3.84 -18.70
CA TYR A 64 22.28 -2.52 -19.20
C TYR A 64 21.16 -1.46 -19.09
N GLY A 65 20.26 -1.64 -18.13
CA GLY A 65 19.18 -0.71 -17.88
C GLY A 65 19.65 0.51 -17.08
N GLN A 66 18.74 1.47 -16.94
CA GLN A 66 18.99 2.67 -16.13
C GLN A 66 18.01 2.72 -14.96
N SER A 67 18.44 3.34 -13.86
CA SER A 67 17.61 3.60 -12.70
C SER A 67 17.64 5.09 -12.36
N ALA A 68 16.52 5.59 -11.85
CA ALA A 68 16.42 6.96 -11.35
C ALA A 68 15.59 6.96 -10.07
N ARG A 69 15.89 7.92 -9.19
CA ARG A 69 15.14 8.13 -7.94
C ARG A 69 14.42 9.47 -8.03
N PHE A 70 13.12 9.42 -7.78
CA PHE A 70 12.26 10.59 -7.77
C PHE A 70 11.62 10.74 -6.39
N LYS A 71 11.29 11.97 -6.05
CA LYS A 71 10.48 12.31 -4.89
C LYS A 71 9.18 12.91 -5.40
N SER A 72 8.07 12.58 -4.76
CA SER A 72 6.79 13.18 -5.08
C SER A 72 6.76 14.64 -4.61
N ASP A 73 6.42 15.56 -5.50
CA ASP A 73 6.22 16.98 -5.16
C ASP A 73 4.95 17.22 -4.35
N TRP A 74 3.94 16.35 -4.51
CA TRP A 74 2.67 16.40 -3.80
C TRP A 74 2.19 15.02 -3.35
N ARG A 75 0.99 14.97 -2.78
CA ARG A 75 0.29 13.72 -2.49
C ARG A 75 0.06 12.95 -3.77
N TRP A 76 0.46 11.68 -3.77
CA TRP A 76 0.16 10.74 -4.82
C TRP A 76 -0.64 9.58 -4.25
N THR A 77 -1.40 8.93 -5.12
CA THR A 77 -2.18 7.74 -4.80
C THR A 77 -2.04 6.77 -5.97
N ALA A 78 -1.99 5.47 -5.67
CA ALA A 78 -1.94 4.43 -6.70
C ALA A 78 -3.02 3.39 -6.45
N GLY A 79 -3.60 2.90 -7.55
CA GLY A 79 -4.65 1.88 -7.48
C GLY A 79 -6.06 2.45 -7.26
N LEU A 80 -6.27 3.74 -7.54
CA LEU A 80 -7.62 4.30 -7.63
C LEU A 80 -8.44 3.47 -8.64
N GLY A 81 -9.58 2.94 -8.20
CA GLY A 81 -10.42 2.04 -8.98
C GLY A 81 -10.36 0.57 -8.58
N ARG A 82 -9.46 0.17 -7.67
CA ARG A 82 -9.55 -1.15 -7.03
C ARG A 82 -10.73 -1.18 -6.07
N SER A 83 -11.54 -2.24 -6.15
CA SER A 83 -12.63 -2.48 -5.20
C SER A 83 -12.07 -2.58 -3.78
N SER A 84 -12.66 -1.82 -2.86
CA SER A 84 -12.26 -1.75 -1.48
C SER A 84 -13.47 -1.39 -0.61
N PRO A 85 -13.60 -1.95 0.61
CA PRO A 85 -14.62 -1.55 1.56
C PRO A 85 -14.59 -0.05 1.90
N VAL A 86 -13.42 0.59 1.81
CA VAL A 86 -13.25 2.04 2.01
C VAL A 86 -13.43 2.87 0.73
N GLU A 87 -14.08 2.31 -0.31
CA GLU A 87 -14.41 2.94 -1.60
C GLU A 87 -13.22 3.26 -2.51
N ASN A 88 -12.05 3.54 -1.95
CA ASN A 88 -10.80 3.76 -2.66
C ASN A 88 -9.82 2.63 -2.36
N GLY A 89 -9.47 1.85 -3.39
CA GLY A 89 -8.39 0.89 -3.26
C GLY A 89 -7.01 1.55 -3.31
N PHE A 90 -6.01 0.79 -2.91
CA PHE A 90 -4.63 1.24 -2.86
C PHE A 90 -3.68 0.10 -3.29
N ASN A 91 -2.58 0.44 -3.98
CA ASN A 91 -1.60 -0.55 -4.41
C ASN A 91 -0.52 -0.78 -3.34
N TRP A 92 -0.51 -2.00 -2.79
CA TRP A 92 0.45 -2.44 -1.79
C TRP A 92 1.39 -3.51 -2.34
N HIS A 93 2.68 -3.39 -2.04
CA HIS A 93 3.63 -4.46 -2.33
C HIS A 93 3.35 -5.65 -1.39
N HIS A 94 2.91 -6.78 -1.93
CA HIS A 94 2.36 -7.89 -1.15
C HIS A 94 3.24 -8.36 0.03
N SER A 95 4.57 -8.42 -0.15
CA SER A 95 5.50 -8.87 0.92
C SER A 95 6.09 -7.74 1.76
N LEU A 96 6.15 -6.51 1.24
CA LEU A 96 6.81 -5.39 1.91
C LEU A 96 5.81 -4.45 2.58
N GLY A 97 4.52 -4.53 2.23
CA GLY A 97 3.50 -3.65 2.80
C GLY A 97 3.73 -2.17 2.49
N VAL A 98 4.51 -1.83 1.45
CA VAL A 98 4.72 -0.43 1.05
C VAL A 98 3.83 -0.07 -0.14
N PRO A 99 3.37 1.20 -0.25
CA PRO A 99 2.80 1.74 -1.48
C PRO A 99 3.73 1.52 -2.67
N TYR A 100 3.21 1.17 -3.84
CA TYR A 100 4.02 1.12 -5.07
C TYR A 100 3.25 1.56 -6.33
N LEU A 101 4.00 2.04 -7.32
CA LEU A 101 3.50 2.36 -8.65
C LEU A 101 3.82 1.19 -9.60
N PRO A 102 2.82 0.53 -10.20
CA PRO A 102 3.05 -0.52 -11.19
C PRO A 102 3.77 0.04 -12.43
N GLY A 103 4.66 -0.76 -13.04
CA GLY A 103 5.36 -0.34 -14.26
C GLY A 103 4.43 -0.02 -15.43
N SER A 104 3.27 -0.69 -15.51
CA SER A 104 2.22 -0.37 -16.48
C SER A 104 1.66 1.04 -16.31
N SER A 105 1.58 1.55 -15.07
CA SER A 105 1.13 2.90 -14.76
C SER A 105 2.19 3.98 -15.02
N VAL A 106 3.46 3.60 -15.16
CA VAL A 106 4.54 4.53 -15.57
C VAL A 106 4.63 4.62 -17.09
N LYS A 107 4.33 3.52 -17.80
CA LYS A 107 4.41 3.45 -19.26
C LYS A 107 3.20 4.08 -19.95
N GLY A 108 2.00 3.84 -19.42
CA GLY A 108 0.73 4.33 -19.98
C GLY A 108 0.59 5.82 -19.80
#